data_AF-A0A353LTD2-F1
#
_entry.id   AF-A0A353LTD2-F1
#
_cell.length_a   1.000
_cell.length_b   1.000
_cell.length_c   1.000
_cell.angle_alpha   90.00
_cell.angle_beta   90.00
_cell.angle_gamma   90.00
#
_symmetry.space_group_name_H-M   'P 1'
#
loop_
_entity.id
_entity.type
_entity.pdbx_description
1 polymer ?
#
loop_
_entity_poly.entity_id
_entity_poly.type
_entity_poly.pdbx_seq_one_letter_code
_entity_poly.pdbx_strand_id
1 'polypeptide(L)'
;SAFNEQTDSGVKEQLAALKQEIGSEFQGVVLDLRNNPGGLLDQAVAVSDEFLDRGEIVSTRGRHEEDIQRFNASKGDISSGKPIIVLINGGSASASEIVAGALQDHRRAIVLGTSSFGKGSVQTIIPLGGKGALRLTTARYYTPSGRSIQAKGIEPDIEVAQAKVEPLEDTGGRSEADLRGHLDEENPDADKTAADTDSQAVDDYQLAYALDLLRGISLVNDRAVN
;
A
#
# COMPACT_ATOMS: atom_id res chain seq x y z
N SER A 1 0.12 10.67 -10.97
CA SER A 1 -0.99 10.40 -10.05
C SER A 1 -0.95 11.42 -8.92
N ALA A 2 -2.10 11.92 -8.43
CA ALA A 2 -2.19 12.87 -7.32
C ALA A 2 -3.59 12.78 -6.67
N PHE A 3 -3.70 13.14 -5.39
CA PHE A 3 -4.97 13.22 -4.66
C PHE A 3 -5.75 14.47 -5.06
N ASN A 4 -6.81 14.29 -5.83
CA ASN A 4 -7.76 15.31 -6.29
C ASN A 4 -9.18 15.01 -5.80
N GLU A 5 -10.12 15.90 -6.09
CA GLU A 5 -11.51 15.84 -5.61
C GLU A 5 -12.28 14.56 -5.98
N GLN A 6 -11.78 13.76 -6.94
CA GLN A 6 -12.41 12.52 -7.42
C GLN A 6 -11.72 11.27 -6.89
N THR A 7 -10.70 11.41 -6.05
CA THR A 7 -9.85 10.26 -5.65
C THR A 7 -10.63 9.26 -4.82
N ASP A 8 -11.34 9.71 -3.78
CA ASP A 8 -12.15 8.84 -2.94
C ASP A 8 -13.22 8.08 -3.73
N SER A 9 -14.06 8.81 -4.46
CA SER A 9 -15.12 8.20 -5.28
C SER A 9 -14.55 7.23 -6.32
N GLY A 10 -13.41 7.59 -6.94
CA GLY A 10 -12.72 6.73 -7.90
C GLY A 10 -12.24 5.43 -7.26
N VAL A 11 -11.63 5.47 -6.07
CA VAL A 11 -11.20 4.25 -5.37
C VAL A 11 -12.39 3.34 -5.08
N LYS A 12 -13.50 3.89 -4.59
CA LYS A 12 -14.71 3.11 -4.27
C LYS A 12 -15.32 2.45 -5.51
N GLU A 13 -15.49 3.21 -6.57
CA GLU A 13 -16.05 2.73 -7.83
C GLU A 13 -15.17 1.64 -8.47
N GLN A 14 -13.86 1.88 -8.55
CA GLN A 14 -12.93 0.92 -9.16
C GLN A 14 -12.81 -0.35 -8.31
N LEU A 15 -12.76 -0.25 -6.98
CA LEU A 15 -12.71 -1.44 -6.14
C LEU A 15 -14.01 -2.25 -6.23
N ALA A 16 -15.16 -1.61 -6.28
CA ALA A 16 -16.43 -2.30 -6.47
C ALA A 16 -16.48 -3.02 -7.83
N ALA A 17 -16.01 -2.37 -8.90
CA ALA A 17 -15.92 -2.96 -10.23
C ALA A 17 -14.97 -4.17 -10.25
N LEU A 18 -13.76 -4.04 -9.68
CA LEU A 18 -12.78 -5.12 -9.60
C LEU A 18 -13.32 -6.31 -8.80
N LYS A 19 -14.01 -6.07 -7.68
CA LYS A 19 -14.65 -7.13 -6.89
C LYS A 19 -15.72 -7.87 -7.68
N GLN A 20 -16.49 -7.15 -8.50
CA GLN A 20 -17.52 -7.76 -9.35
C GLN A 20 -16.91 -8.57 -10.50
N GLU A 21 -15.82 -8.08 -11.10
CA GLU A 21 -15.13 -8.74 -12.20
C GLU A 21 -14.39 -10.00 -11.75
N ILE A 22 -13.66 -9.92 -10.63
CA ILE A 22 -12.84 -11.02 -10.11
C ILE A 22 -13.69 -12.04 -9.33
N GLY A 23 -14.75 -11.60 -8.65
CA GLY A 23 -15.65 -12.47 -7.90
C GLY A 23 -14.99 -13.13 -6.67
N SER A 24 -15.15 -14.45 -6.53
CA SER A 24 -14.63 -15.22 -5.38
C SER A 24 -13.10 -15.23 -5.30
N GLU A 25 -12.42 -15.03 -6.42
CA GLU A 25 -10.96 -15.01 -6.52
C GLU A 25 -10.35 -13.70 -6.02
N PHE A 26 -11.15 -12.77 -5.48
CA PHE A 26 -10.65 -11.51 -4.95
C PHE A 26 -9.86 -11.74 -3.66
N GLN A 27 -8.53 -11.65 -3.78
CA GLN A 27 -7.60 -11.94 -2.69
C GLN A 27 -7.21 -10.72 -1.87
N GLY A 28 -7.28 -9.51 -2.42
CA GLY A 28 -6.95 -8.28 -1.69
C GLY A 28 -6.64 -7.09 -2.59
N VAL A 29 -5.99 -6.07 -2.03
CA VAL A 29 -5.76 -4.78 -2.70
C VAL A 29 -4.28 -4.41 -2.66
N VAL A 30 -3.74 -3.97 -3.79
CA VAL A 30 -2.48 -3.22 -3.83
C VAL A 30 -2.79 -1.76 -4.13
N LEU A 31 -2.47 -0.87 -3.20
CA LEU A 31 -2.57 0.57 -3.36
C LEU A 31 -1.22 1.12 -3.82
N ASP A 32 -1.08 1.42 -5.12
CA ASP A 32 0.15 1.97 -5.67
C ASP A 32 0.20 3.50 -5.50
N LEU A 33 1.02 3.95 -4.55
CA LEU A 33 1.25 5.36 -4.25
C LEU A 33 2.65 5.83 -4.70
N ARG A 34 3.38 5.03 -5.50
CA ARG A 34 4.70 5.41 -6.02
C ARG A 34 4.59 6.64 -6.92
N ASN A 35 5.58 7.53 -6.80
CA ASN A 35 5.65 8.78 -7.57
C ASN A 35 4.40 9.69 -7.44
N ASN A 36 3.64 9.56 -6.35
CA ASN A 36 2.50 10.40 -6.06
C ASN A 36 2.91 11.52 -5.09
N PRO A 37 2.95 12.80 -5.52
CA PRO A 37 3.42 13.92 -4.70
C PRO A 37 2.41 14.36 -3.62
N GLY A 38 1.32 13.60 -3.48
CA GLY A 38 0.21 13.86 -2.58
C GLY A 38 -0.91 14.62 -3.27
N GLY A 39 -1.46 15.63 -2.60
CA GLY A 39 -2.62 16.38 -3.08
C GLY A 39 -3.49 16.81 -1.90
N LEU A 40 -4.80 16.73 -2.07
CA LEU A 40 -5.75 17.21 -1.07
C LEU A 40 -5.77 16.33 0.19
N LEU A 41 -5.79 16.97 1.37
CA LEU A 41 -5.76 16.31 2.67
C LEU A 41 -7.06 15.54 2.95
N ASP A 42 -8.20 16.17 2.67
CA ASP A 42 -9.52 15.57 2.83
C ASP A 42 -9.66 14.28 2.02
N GLN A 43 -9.10 14.24 0.82
CA GLN A 43 -9.06 13.04 -0.03
C GLN A 43 -8.16 11.95 0.54
N ALA A 44 -7.01 12.32 1.13
CA ALA A 44 -6.15 11.37 1.84
C ALA A 44 -6.87 10.75 3.05
N VAL A 45 -7.61 11.59 3.79
CA VAL A 45 -8.41 11.16 4.94
C VAL A 45 -9.54 10.24 4.47
N ALA A 46 -10.31 10.63 3.46
CA ALA A 46 -11.41 9.83 2.93
C ALA A 46 -10.93 8.46 2.43
N VAL A 47 -9.87 8.42 1.59
CA VAL A 47 -9.29 7.16 1.12
C VAL A 47 -8.81 6.28 2.28
N SER A 48 -8.21 6.86 3.31
CA SER A 48 -7.78 6.07 4.49
C SER A 48 -8.98 5.53 5.28
N ASP A 49 -10.05 6.33 5.38
CA ASP A 49 -11.30 6.00 6.08
C ASP A 49 -11.99 4.79 5.45
N GLU A 50 -11.97 4.68 4.11
CA GLU A 50 -12.58 3.56 3.41
C GLU A 50 -12.01 2.19 3.79
N PHE A 51 -10.80 2.12 4.36
CA PHE A 51 -10.13 0.86 4.74
C PHE A 51 -10.03 0.65 6.27
N LEU A 52 -10.54 1.57 7.09
CA LEU A 52 -10.36 1.54 8.54
C LEU A 52 -11.71 1.60 9.26
N ASP A 53 -11.91 0.72 10.26
CA ASP A 53 -13.16 0.71 11.03
C ASP A 53 -13.24 1.78 12.14
N ARG A 54 -12.10 2.34 12.57
CA ARG A 54 -11.99 3.31 13.68
C ARG A 54 -10.57 3.83 13.87
N GLY A 55 -10.46 4.91 14.64
CA GLY A 55 -9.20 5.43 15.18
C GLY A 55 -8.69 6.66 14.43
N GLU A 56 -7.66 7.32 14.94
CA GLU A 56 -7.07 8.50 14.28
C GLU A 56 -6.44 8.09 12.94
N ILE A 57 -6.67 8.84 11.87
CA ILE A 57 -6.01 8.68 10.56
C ILE A 57 -4.78 9.58 10.52
N VAL A 58 -4.96 10.85 10.88
CA VAL A 58 -3.90 11.85 10.90
C VAL A 58 -4.27 12.96 11.86
N SER A 59 -3.26 13.56 12.49
CA SER A 59 -3.42 14.83 13.19
C SER A 59 -2.55 15.93 12.58
N THR A 60 -3.09 17.14 12.50
CA THR A 60 -2.33 18.36 12.21
C THR A 60 -2.05 19.05 13.54
N ARG A 61 -0.80 19.47 13.75
CA ARG A 61 -0.42 20.19 14.97
C ARG A 61 0.26 21.51 14.60
N GLY A 62 -0.38 22.60 14.98
CA GLY A 62 0.11 23.97 14.78
C GLY A 62 1.11 24.41 15.84
N ARG A 63 1.14 25.72 16.13
CA ARG A 63 2.07 26.30 17.12
C ARG A 63 1.51 26.23 18.54
N HIS A 64 0.18 26.31 18.68
CA HIS A 64 -0.50 26.24 19.96
C HIS A 64 -1.27 24.91 20.07
N GLU A 65 -1.58 24.48 21.29
CA GLU A 65 -2.25 23.20 21.52
C GLU A 65 -3.70 23.21 20.99
N GLU A 66 -4.35 24.36 21.01
CA GLU A 66 -5.68 24.58 20.43
C GLU A 66 -5.69 24.45 18.88
N ASP A 67 -4.53 24.52 18.23
CA ASP A 67 -4.41 24.36 16.77
C ASP A 67 -4.39 22.88 16.34
N ILE A 68 -4.51 21.93 17.28
CA ILE A 68 -4.50 20.50 16.98
C ILE A 68 -5.83 20.09 16.36
N GLN A 69 -5.79 19.62 15.11
CA GLN A 69 -6.94 18.97 14.47
C GLN A 69 -6.66 17.48 14.33
N ARG A 70 -7.68 16.66 14.59
CA ARG A 70 -7.63 15.21 14.46
C ARG A 70 -8.68 14.76 13.46
N PHE A 71 -8.26 13.90 12.54
CA PHE A 71 -9.12 13.26 11.58
C PHE A 71 -9.20 11.79 11.96
N ASN A 72 -10.40 11.27 12.17
CA ASN A 72 -10.62 9.91 12.65
C ASN A 72 -11.42 9.12 11.64
N ALA A 73 -11.17 7.82 11.58
CA ALA A 73 -11.93 6.90 10.78
C ALA A 73 -13.32 6.63 11.39
N SER A 74 -14.28 6.50 10.48
CA SER A 74 -15.64 6.01 10.65
C SER A 74 -15.65 4.49 10.50
N LYS A 75 -16.77 3.85 10.83
CA LYS A 75 -16.89 2.39 10.67
C LYS A 75 -17.07 2.02 9.20
N GLY A 76 -16.16 1.22 8.65
CA GLY A 76 -16.27 0.63 7.32
C GLY A 76 -14.92 0.08 6.85
N ASP A 77 -14.95 -1.01 6.08
CA ASP A 77 -13.79 -1.47 5.33
C ASP A 77 -14.25 -2.01 3.97
N ILE A 78 -14.04 -1.21 2.93
CA ILE A 78 -14.45 -1.54 1.56
C ILE A 78 -13.66 -2.71 0.99
N SER A 79 -12.54 -3.12 1.59
CA SER A 79 -11.82 -4.33 1.20
C SER A 79 -12.34 -5.59 1.90
N SER A 80 -13.30 -5.44 2.83
CA SER A 80 -13.95 -6.55 3.55
C SER A 80 -12.97 -7.42 4.34
N GLY A 81 -11.99 -6.80 5.00
CA GLY A 81 -10.96 -7.50 5.77
C GLY A 81 -9.89 -8.22 4.93
N LYS A 82 -9.96 -8.13 3.59
CA LYS A 82 -8.93 -8.72 2.73
C LYS A 82 -7.59 -7.98 2.92
N PRO A 83 -6.44 -8.66 2.76
CA PRO A 83 -5.13 -8.04 2.87
C PRO A 83 -4.96 -6.82 1.97
N ILE A 84 -4.20 -5.84 2.45
CA ILE A 84 -3.85 -4.62 1.72
C ILE A 84 -2.33 -4.46 1.74
N ILE A 85 -1.75 -4.15 0.59
CA ILE A 85 -0.36 -3.72 0.45
C ILE A 85 -0.35 -2.30 -0.10
N VAL A 86 0.45 -1.42 0.48
CA VAL A 86 0.64 -0.06 -0.01
C VAL A 86 2.05 0.07 -0.58
N LEU A 87 2.17 0.36 -1.88
CA LEU A 87 3.46 0.58 -2.53
C LEU A 87 3.86 2.05 -2.45
N ILE A 88 5.05 2.31 -1.91
CA ILE A 88 5.61 3.67 -1.80
C ILE A 88 7.04 3.75 -2.35
N ASN A 89 7.46 4.95 -2.71
CA ASN A 89 8.85 5.25 -3.01
C ASN A 89 9.21 6.69 -2.63
N GLY A 90 10.45 7.11 -2.94
CA GLY A 90 10.90 8.49 -2.66
C GLY A 90 10.10 9.60 -3.37
N GLY A 91 9.25 9.26 -4.35
CA GLY A 91 8.31 10.19 -4.97
C GLY A 91 6.94 10.26 -4.29
N SER A 92 6.66 9.38 -3.34
CA SER A 92 5.45 9.39 -2.50
C SER A 92 5.57 10.50 -1.45
N ALA A 93 4.65 11.47 -1.44
CA ALA A 93 4.73 12.63 -0.55
C ALA A 93 3.36 13.08 -0.01
N SER A 94 3.34 13.81 1.10
CA SER A 94 2.19 14.52 1.65
C SER A 94 0.97 13.59 1.84
N ALA A 95 -0.11 13.76 1.06
CA ALA A 95 -1.31 12.93 1.16
C ALA A 95 -1.03 11.42 1.03
N SER A 96 -0.09 11.03 0.15
CA SER A 96 0.32 9.61 0.03
C SER A 96 0.94 9.07 1.30
N GLU A 97 1.71 9.90 2.01
CA GLU A 97 2.36 9.54 3.28
C GLU A 97 1.35 9.43 4.41
N ILE A 98 0.24 10.19 4.34
CA ILE A 98 -0.87 10.08 5.28
C ILE A 98 -1.56 8.73 5.11
N VAL A 99 -1.92 8.35 3.88
CA VAL A 99 -2.57 7.05 3.63
C VAL A 99 -1.66 5.88 4.05
N ALA A 100 -0.40 5.90 3.61
CA ALA A 100 0.55 4.84 3.97
C ALA A 100 0.76 4.77 5.49
N GLY A 101 1.00 5.91 6.15
CA GLY A 101 1.24 5.97 7.60
C GLY A 101 0.02 5.60 8.44
N ALA A 102 -1.18 5.99 8.02
CA ALA A 102 -2.42 5.62 8.71
C ALA A 102 -2.66 4.12 8.65
N LEU A 103 -2.61 3.52 7.44
CA LEU A 103 -2.85 2.09 7.27
C LEU A 103 -1.75 1.24 7.92
N GLN A 104 -0.50 1.71 7.92
CA GLN A 104 0.62 1.05 8.61
C GLN A 104 0.44 1.07 10.13
N ASP A 105 0.19 2.25 10.72
CA ASP A 105 0.11 2.40 12.18
C ASP A 105 -1.09 1.64 12.78
N HIS A 106 -2.17 1.47 11.99
CA HIS A 106 -3.32 0.62 12.36
C HIS A 106 -3.07 -0.88 12.14
N ARG A 107 -1.91 -1.26 11.57
CA ARG A 107 -1.60 -2.62 11.10
C ARG A 107 -2.66 -3.15 10.13
N ARG A 108 -3.26 -2.25 9.36
CA ARG A 108 -4.28 -2.60 8.36
C ARG A 108 -3.64 -3.00 7.04
N ALA A 109 -2.51 -2.40 6.68
CA ALA A 109 -1.79 -2.72 5.46
C ALA A 109 -0.30 -2.94 5.75
N ILE A 110 0.36 -3.70 4.86
CA ILE A 110 1.81 -3.76 4.79
C ILE A 110 2.29 -2.69 3.82
N VAL A 111 3.20 -1.83 4.26
CA VAL A 111 3.85 -0.85 3.39
C VAL A 111 5.10 -1.47 2.77
N LEU A 112 5.19 -1.40 1.46
CA LEU A 112 6.26 -2.02 0.67
C LEU A 112 6.91 -1.01 -0.26
N GLY A 113 8.22 -1.13 -0.46
CA GLY A 113 8.97 -0.32 -1.42
C GLY A 113 10.15 0.39 -0.76
N THR A 114 10.31 1.70 -0.96
CA THR A 114 11.38 2.49 -0.34
C THR A 114 10.80 3.63 0.49
N SER A 115 11.60 4.19 1.41
CA SER A 115 11.17 5.35 2.21
C SER A 115 10.57 6.48 1.36
N SER A 116 9.49 7.06 1.86
CA SER A 116 8.78 8.17 1.21
C SER A 116 9.53 9.50 1.35
N PHE A 117 9.03 10.55 0.69
CA PHE A 117 9.73 11.83 0.57
C PHE A 117 9.95 12.60 1.88
N GLY A 118 9.01 12.52 2.83
CA GLY A 118 9.06 13.24 4.11
C GLY A 118 8.42 14.63 4.10
N LYS A 119 7.36 14.86 3.32
CA LYS A 119 6.63 16.14 3.29
C LYS A 119 5.50 16.13 4.30
N GLY A 120 5.85 16.35 5.56
CA GLY A 120 4.92 16.38 6.69
C GLY A 120 4.39 17.77 7.07
N SER A 121 4.31 18.73 6.14
CA SER A 121 3.93 20.12 6.45
C SER A 121 2.60 20.52 5.82
N VAL A 122 1.74 21.18 6.61
CA VAL A 122 0.48 21.79 6.14
C VAL A 122 0.77 23.20 5.63
N GLN A 123 0.27 23.53 4.44
CA GLN A 123 0.36 24.87 3.89
C GLN A 123 -1.03 25.50 3.80
N THR A 124 -1.20 26.66 4.44
CA THR A 124 -2.42 27.47 4.35
C THR A 124 -2.24 28.56 3.32
N ILE A 125 -3.25 28.77 2.48
CA ILE A 125 -3.32 29.91 1.56
C ILE A 125 -4.05 31.05 2.27
N ILE A 126 -3.35 32.15 2.51
CA ILE A 126 -3.86 33.34 3.18
C ILE A 126 -4.07 34.43 2.10
N PRO A 127 -5.31 34.80 1.76
CA PRO A 127 -5.58 35.89 0.82
C PRO A 127 -5.05 37.21 1.38
N LEU A 128 -4.33 37.99 0.57
CA LEU A 128 -3.77 39.29 0.99
C LEU A 128 -4.61 40.49 0.54
N GLY A 129 -5.80 40.24 -0.01
CA GLY A 129 -6.61 41.23 -0.73
C GLY A 129 -6.16 41.40 -2.19
N GLY A 130 -7.08 41.82 -3.06
CA GLY A 130 -6.82 41.91 -4.50
C GLY A 130 -6.67 40.53 -5.16
N LYS A 131 -5.61 40.34 -5.97
CA LYS A 131 -5.29 39.08 -6.68
C LYS A 131 -4.11 38.30 -6.07
N GLY A 132 -3.66 38.67 -4.87
CA GLY A 132 -2.49 38.07 -4.20
C GLY A 132 -2.87 37.10 -3.08
N ALA A 133 -2.05 36.08 -2.88
CA ALA A 133 -2.17 35.15 -1.75
C ALA A 133 -0.79 34.73 -1.24
N LEU A 134 -0.69 34.47 0.07
CA LEU A 134 0.50 33.93 0.72
C LEU A 134 0.27 32.44 0.98
N ARG A 135 1.18 31.57 0.54
CA ARG A 135 1.19 30.16 0.94
C ARG A 135 2.18 29.98 2.08
N LEU A 136 1.67 29.74 3.28
CA LEU A 136 2.46 29.67 4.50
C LEU A 136 2.36 28.29 5.15
N THR A 137 3.49 27.74 5.59
CA THR A 137 3.48 26.52 6.41
C THR A 137 3.01 26.86 7.83
N THR A 138 1.90 26.25 8.24
CA THR A 138 1.22 26.60 9.50
C THR A 138 1.22 25.46 10.51
N ALA A 139 1.34 24.21 10.05
CA ALA A 139 1.28 23.03 10.90
C ALA A 139 2.11 21.87 10.32
N ARG A 140 2.21 20.79 11.11
CA ARG A 140 2.81 19.51 10.70
C ARG A 140 1.81 18.36 10.79
N TYR A 141 1.94 17.38 9.92
CA TYR A 141 1.23 16.11 9.96
C TYR A 141 1.91 15.12 10.90
N TYR A 142 1.09 14.39 11.65
CA TYR A 142 1.48 13.29 12.52
C TYR A 142 0.61 12.08 12.22
N THR A 143 1.25 10.91 12.14
CA THR A 143 0.56 9.64 11.97
C THR A 143 -0.13 9.21 13.28
N PRO A 144 -0.99 8.18 13.28
CA PRO A 144 -1.73 7.75 14.46
C PRO A 144 -0.85 7.36 15.67
N SER A 145 0.35 6.83 15.42
CA SER A 145 1.35 6.53 16.47
C SER A 145 2.04 7.78 17.03
N GLY A 146 1.75 8.97 16.51
CA GLY A 146 2.35 10.24 16.91
C GLY A 146 3.69 10.55 16.24
N ARG A 147 4.10 9.78 15.23
CA ARG A 147 5.31 10.01 14.44
C ARG A 147 5.10 11.20 13.50
N SER A 148 6.07 12.11 13.45
CA SER A 148 6.06 13.20 12.47
C SER A 148 6.58 12.70 11.12
N ILE A 149 5.85 13.01 10.05
CA ILE A 149 6.22 12.68 8.67
C ILE A 149 7.37 13.59 8.19
N GLN A 150 7.50 14.80 8.75
CA GLN A 150 8.41 15.82 8.24
C GLN A 150 9.88 15.36 8.28
N ALA A 151 10.54 15.46 7.12
CA ALA A 151 11.95 15.11 6.87
C ALA A 151 12.32 13.63 7.05
N LYS A 152 11.43 12.78 7.56
CA LYS A 152 11.64 11.34 7.74
C LYS A 152 10.87 10.50 6.71
N GLY A 153 9.64 10.92 6.41
CA GLY A 153 8.71 10.12 5.63
C GLY A 153 8.13 8.95 6.40
N ILE A 154 7.60 7.99 5.64
CA ILE A 154 7.13 6.69 6.05
C ILE A 154 8.18 5.67 5.62
N GLU A 155 8.69 4.93 6.59
CA GLU A 155 9.57 3.78 6.35
C GLU A 155 8.69 2.57 6.02
N PRO A 156 8.99 1.81 4.95
CA PRO A 156 8.21 0.63 4.60
C PRO A 156 8.43 -0.48 5.63
N ASP A 157 7.43 -1.34 5.81
CA ASP A 157 7.56 -2.56 6.61
C ASP A 157 8.47 -3.57 5.92
N ILE A 158 8.44 -3.59 4.57
CA ILE A 158 9.31 -4.41 3.73
C ILE A 158 10.00 -3.50 2.72
N GLU A 159 11.30 -3.28 2.93
CA GLU A 159 12.11 -2.50 2.02
C GLU A 159 12.44 -3.33 0.76
N VAL A 160 12.01 -2.82 -0.39
CA VAL A 160 12.25 -3.42 -1.71
C VAL A 160 12.60 -2.28 -2.66
N ALA A 161 13.83 -2.27 -3.17
CA ALA A 161 14.22 -1.35 -4.23
C ALA A 161 13.74 -1.85 -5.60
N GLN A 162 13.50 -0.94 -6.54
CA GLN A 162 13.22 -1.36 -7.91
C GLN A 162 14.44 -2.03 -8.51
N ALA A 163 14.26 -3.24 -9.04
CA ALA A 163 15.31 -4.06 -9.60
C ALA A 163 14.94 -4.54 -11.00
N LYS A 164 15.97 -4.83 -11.81
CA LYS A 164 15.81 -5.65 -13.01
C LYS A 164 16.02 -7.09 -12.60
N VAL A 165 15.06 -7.95 -12.92
CA VAL A 165 15.17 -9.39 -12.67
C VAL A 165 15.80 -10.02 -13.89
N GLU A 166 16.95 -10.66 -13.71
CA GLU A 166 17.56 -11.53 -14.70
C GLU A 166 17.33 -12.97 -14.23
N PRO A 167 16.52 -13.77 -14.95
CA PRO A 167 16.36 -15.17 -14.62
C PRO A 167 17.72 -15.86 -14.78
N LEU A 168 18.17 -16.52 -13.72
CA LEU A 168 19.33 -17.39 -13.80
C LEU A 168 18.91 -18.68 -14.49
N GLU A 169 19.75 -19.20 -15.40
CA GLU A 169 19.56 -20.53 -15.94
C GLU A 169 19.51 -21.53 -14.78
N ASP A 170 18.41 -22.27 -14.69
CA ASP A 170 18.31 -23.38 -13.76
C ASP A 170 19.40 -24.39 -14.15
N THR A 171 20.43 -24.50 -13.31
CA THR A 171 21.51 -25.47 -13.51
C THR A 171 21.06 -26.92 -13.34
N GLY A 172 19.75 -27.17 -13.18
CA GLY A 172 19.17 -28.50 -13.13
C GLY A 172 19.70 -29.24 -11.92
N GLY A 173 19.33 -28.76 -10.73
CA GLY A 173 19.55 -29.53 -9.52
C GLY A 173 18.88 -30.90 -9.69
N ARG A 174 19.63 -31.99 -9.59
CA ARG A 174 19.04 -33.34 -9.61
C ARG A 174 18.03 -33.46 -8.47
N SER A 175 16.78 -33.73 -8.79
CA SER A 175 15.76 -34.11 -7.84
C SER A 175 15.90 -35.58 -7.45
N GLU A 176 15.23 -36.03 -6.39
CA GLU A 176 15.19 -37.45 -6.02
C GLU A 176 14.64 -38.32 -7.16
N ALA A 177 13.64 -37.81 -7.90
CA ALA A 177 13.08 -38.46 -9.09
C ALA A 177 14.11 -38.65 -10.22
N ASP A 178 15.16 -37.83 -10.27
CA ASP A 178 16.24 -37.95 -11.26
C ASP A 178 17.31 -38.98 -10.85
N LEU A 179 17.24 -39.51 -9.61
CA LEU A 179 18.19 -40.50 -9.11
C LEU A 179 17.82 -41.91 -9.59
N ARG A 180 18.87 -42.68 -9.93
CA ARG A 180 18.72 -44.08 -10.29
C ARG A 180 18.39 -44.89 -9.04
N GLY A 181 17.19 -45.50 -9.02
CA GLY A 181 16.69 -46.26 -7.89
C GLY A 181 15.88 -45.44 -6.88
N HIS A 182 15.35 -44.29 -7.29
CA HIS A 182 14.35 -43.57 -6.50
C HIS A 182 13.11 -44.43 -6.27
N LEU A 183 12.38 -44.11 -5.21
CA LEU A 183 11.13 -44.78 -4.87
C LEU A 183 10.01 -44.19 -5.71
N ASP A 184 9.16 -45.04 -6.30
CA ASP A 184 7.99 -44.60 -7.04
C ASP A 184 6.98 -43.93 -6.09
N GLU A 185 6.31 -42.87 -6.55
CA GLU A 185 5.21 -42.26 -5.80
C GLU A 185 4.06 -43.25 -5.60
N GLU A 186 3.57 -43.36 -4.37
CA GLU A 186 2.42 -44.22 -4.03
C GLU A 186 1.09 -43.68 -4.59
N ASN A 187 1.04 -42.45 -5.11
CA ASN A 187 -0.17 -41.82 -5.63
C ASN A 187 0.11 -40.95 -6.89
N PRO A 188 0.03 -41.51 -8.10
CA PRO A 188 0.51 -40.87 -9.34
C PRO A 188 -0.33 -39.69 -9.86
N ASP A 189 -1.44 -39.35 -9.21
CA ASP A 189 -2.32 -38.22 -9.58
C ASP A 189 -2.01 -36.94 -8.77
N ALA A 190 -1.02 -36.96 -7.87
CA ALA A 190 -0.61 -35.79 -7.11
C ALA A 190 0.44 -34.95 -7.88
N ASP A 191 -0.07 -33.98 -8.61
CA ASP A 191 0.61 -32.70 -8.88
C ASP A 191 1.81 -32.71 -9.84
N LYS A 192 1.50 -32.74 -11.15
CA LYS A 192 2.28 -31.99 -12.14
C LYS A 192 1.62 -30.65 -12.43
N THR A 193 1.48 -29.80 -11.42
CA THR A 193 1.49 -28.35 -11.68
C THR A 193 2.95 -27.93 -11.77
N ALA A 194 3.60 -28.29 -12.87
CA ALA A 194 4.78 -27.55 -13.29
C ALA A 194 4.29 -26.11 -13.47
N ALA A 195 4.62 -25.26 -12.49
CA ALA A 195 4.35 -23.84 -12.58
C ALA A 195 4.96 -23.38 -13.89
N ASP A 196 4.10 -23.06 -14.85
CA ASP A 196 4.43 -22.36 -16.07
C ASP A 196 4.95 -21.00 -15.58
N THR A 197 6.23 -20.98 -15.23
CA THR A 197 6.90 -19.80 -14.71
C THR A 197 7.22 -19.03 -15.96
N ASP A 198 6.20 -18.35 -16.48
CA ASP A 198 6.32 -17.46 -17.61
C ASP A 198 7.44 -16.48 -17.26
N SER A 199 8.62 -16.74 -17.80
CA SER A 199 9.86 -15.98 -17.57
C SER A 199 9.79 -14.63 -18.28
N GLN A 200 8.65 -13.96 -18.16
CA GLN A 200 8.55 -12.56 -18.55
C GLN A 200 9.46 -11.78 -17.63
N ALA A 201 10.35 -11.00 -18.24
CA ALA A 201 11.09 -9.98 -17.53
C ALA A 201 10.07 -9.21 -16.69
N VAL A 202 10.22 -9.27 -15.37
CA VAL A 202 9.34 -8.55 -14.47
C VAL A 202 9.65 -7.07 -14.65
N ASP A 203 8.90 -6.40 -15.51
CA ASP A 203 9.06 -4.96 -15.82
C ASP A 203 8.95 -4.11 -14.55
N ASP A 204 8.15 -4.58 -13.59
CA ASP A 204 7.94 -3.94 -12.30
C ASP A 204 8.12 -4.90 -11.12
N TYR A 205 9.38 -5.02 -10.67
CA TYR A 205 9.74 -5.93 -9.59
C TYR A 205 8.99 -5.67 -8.28
N GLN A 206 8.85 -4.40 -7.87
CA GLN A 206 8.12 -4.05 -6.65
C GLN A 206 6.65 -4.47 -6.72
N LEU A 207 5.99 -4.25 -7.87
CA LEU A 207 4.59 -4.62 -8.03
C LEU A 207 4.41 -6.14 -8.05
N ALA A 208 5.26 -6.87 -8.77
CA ALA A 208 5.21 -8.33 -8.77
C ALA A 208 5.42 -8.91 -7.37
N TYR A 209 6.42 -8.42 -6.64
CA TYR A 209 6.67 -8.84 -5.26
C TYR A 209 5.48 -8.53 -4.34
N ALA A 210 4.83 -7.37 -4.53
CA ALA A 210 3.61 -7.04 -3.79
C ALA A 210 2.47 -8.02 -4.10
N LEU A 211 2.26 -8.38 -5.36
CA LEU A 211 1.23 -9.35 -5.76
C LEU A 211 1.51 -10.75 -5.20
N ASP A 212 2.76 -11.20 -5.24
CA ASP A 212 3.17 -12.49 -4.69
C ASP A 212 3.01 -12.54 -3.16
N LEU A 213 3.38 -11.45 -2.48
CA LEU A 213 3.14 -11.32 -1.04
C LEU A 213 1.64 -11.35 -0.72
N LEU A 214 0.82 -10.63 -1.50
CA LEU A 214 -0.64 -10.61 -1.32
C LEU A 214 -1.24 -12.01 -1.45
N ARG A 215 -0.84 -12.74 -2.51
CA ARG A 215 -1.24 -14.13 -2.76
C ARG A 215 -0.81 -15.03 -1.62
N GLY A 216 0.44 -14.92 -1.16
CA GLY A 216 0.96 -15.69 -0.03
C GLY A 216 0.16 -15.47 1.26
N ILE A 217 -0.15 -14.21 1.58
CA ILE A 217 -0.97 -13.87 2.75
C ILE A 217 -2.39 -14.44 2.61
N SER A 218 -3.00 -14.33 1.43
CA SER A 218 -4.34 -14.90 1.19
C SER A 218 -4.35 -16.41 1.38
N LEU A 219 -3.38 -17.14 0.81
CA LEU A 219 -3.27 -18.60 0.94
C LEU A 219 -3.14 -19.05 2.40
N VAL A 220 -2.40 -18.31 3.22
CA VAL A 220 -2.26 -18.62 4.66
C VAL A 220 -3.57 -18.33 5.39
N ASN A 221 -4.23 -17.20 5.11
CA ASN A 221 -5.49 -16.85 5.74
C ASN A 221 -6.60 -17.85 5.39
N ASP A 222 -6.68 -18.29 4.14
CA ASP A 222 -7.68 -19.28 3.71
C ASP A 222 -7.44 -20.65 4.39
N ARG A 223 -6.19 -21.00 4.71
CA ARG A 223 -5.85 -22.20 5.50
C ARG A 223 -6.11 -22.05 6.99
N ALA A 224 -6.14 -20.83 7.53
CA ALA A 224 -6.41 -20.60 8.96
C ALA A 224 -7.93 -20.56 9.28
N VAL A 225 -8.77 -20.36 8.26
CA VAL A 225 -10.23 -20.28 8.38
C VAL A 225 -10.91 -21.64 8.11
N ASN A 226 -10.20 -22.58 7.48
CA ASN A 226 -10.62 -23.98 7.27
C ASN A 226 -10.05 -24.91 8.34
#